data_AF-A0A397P9A0-F1
#
_entry.id   AF-A0A397P9A0-F1
#
_cell.length_a   1.000
_cell.length_b   1.000
_cell.length_c   1.000
_cell.angle_alpha   90.00
_cell.angle_beta   90.00
_cell.angle_gamma   90.00
#
_symmetry.space_group_name_H-M   'P 1'
#
loop_
_entity.id
_entity.type
_entity.pdbx_description
1 polymer ?
#
loop_
_entity_poly.entity_id
_entity_poly.type
_entity_poly.pdbx_seq_one_letter_code
_entity_poly.pdbx_strand_id
1 'polypeptide(L)'
;MADLLMWMGILGIVVGLPWLLLHYITKWKQAPSLTGEDEKLLDDLHYTARRLEDRLATIERIIAADHPDWKPLDPPAQERRLEDYDVMRRN
;
A
#
# COMPACT_ATOMS: atom_id res chain seq x y z
N MET A 1 -23.29 -28.03 -44.56
CA MET A 1 -23.11 -28.19 -43.10
C MET A 1 -21.69 -27.79 -42.67
N ALA A 2 -20.65 -28.32 -43.30
CA ALA A 2 -19.25 -27.98 -42.98
C ALA A 2 -18.92 -26.49 -43.20
N ASP A 3 -19.43 -25.87 -44.27
CA ASP A 3 -19.16 -24.45 -44.57
C ASP A 3 -19.69 -23.52 -43.47
N LEU A 4 -20.88 -23.82 -42.94
CA LEU A 4 -21.50 -23.05 -41.86
C LEU A 4 -20.66 -23.12 -40.57
N LEU A 5 -20.08 -24.29 -40.29
CA LEU A 5 -19.24 -24.52 -39.14
C LEU A 5 -17.90 -23.77 -39.26
N MET A 6 -17.35 -23.68 -40.47
CA MET A 6 -16.16 -22.90 -40.78
C MET A 6 -16.39 -21.40 -40.58
N TRP A 7 -17.51 -20.86 -41.10
CA TRP A 7 -17.86 -19.44 -40.92
C TRP A 7 -18.09 -19.07 -39.45
N MET A 8 -18.74 -19.93 -38.68
CA MET A 8 -18.95 -19.72 -37.24
C MET A 8 -17.64 -19.71 -36.44
N GLY A 9 -16.68 -20.58 -36.79
CA GLY A 9 -15.35 -20.59 -36.17
C GLY A 9 -14.56 -19.32 -36.44
N ILE A 10 -14.60 -18.83 -37.69
CA ILE A 10 -13.92 -17.59 -38.10
C ILE A 10 -14.53 -16.39 -37.36
N LEU A 11 -15.86 -16.26 -37.34
CA LEU A 11 -16.55 -15.19 -36.62
C LEU A 11 -16.26 -15.21 -35.11
N GLY A 12 -16.24 -16.40 -34.50
CA GLY A 12 -15.94 -16.58 -33.09
C GLY A 12 -14.53 -16.11 -32.71
N ILE A 13 -13.52 -16.38 -33.55
CA ILE A 13 -12.14 -15.93 -33.30
C ILE A 13 -12.00 -14.42 -33.55
N VAL A 14 -12.60 -13.90 -34.63
CA VAL A 14 -12.52 -12.49 -35.00
C VAL A 14 -13.24 -11.59 -34.00
N VAL A 15 -14.33 -12.04 -33.38
CA VAL A 15 -15.04 -11.28 -32.35
C VAL A 15 -14.52 -11.61 -30.95
N GLY A 16 -14.19 -12.87 -30.69
CA GLY A 16 -13.74 -13.35 -29.39
C GLY A 16 -12.37 -12.81 -28.98
N LEU A 17 -11.39 -12.73 -29.88
CA LEU A 17 -10.07 -12.20 -29.56
C LEU A 17 -10.11 -10.70 -29.20
N PRO A 18 -10.73 -9.81 -30.00
CA PRO A 18 -10.88 -8.41 -29.62
C PRO A 18 -11.77 -8.22 -28.40
N TRP A 19 -12.81 -9.05 -28.22
CA TRP A 19 -13.66 -9.01 -27.01
C TRP A 19 -12.87 -9.33 -25.75
N LEU A 20 -12.04 -10.38 -25.78
CA LEU A 20 -11.18 -10.75 -24.66
C LEU A 20 -10.22 -9.59 -24.34
N LEU A 21 -9.56 -9.07 -25.37
CA LEU A 21 -8.63 -7.94 -25.22
C LEU A 21 -9.33 -6.70 -24.64
N LEU A 22 -10.50 -6.34 -25.16
CA LEU A 22 -11.31 -5.23 -24.68
C LEU A 22 -11.81 -5.47 -23.25
N HIS A 23 -12.21 -6.70 -22.91
CA HIS A 23 -12.64 -7.07 -21.58
C HIS A 23 -11.53 -6.82 -20.55
N TYR A 24 -10.31 -7.27 -20.83
CA TYR A 24 -9.17 -7.07 -19.95
C TYR A 24 -8.75 -5.59 -19.88
N ILE A 25 -8.77 -4.86 -21.00
CA ILE A 25 -8.49 -3.40 -21.00
C ILE A 25 -9.55 -2.64 -20.18
N THR A 26 -10.83 -2.99 -20.32
CA THR A 26 -11.93 -2.38 -19.56
C THR A 26 -11.81 -2.71 -18.08
N LYS A 27 -11.43 -3.95 -17.73
CA LYS A 27 -11.11 -4.34 -16.36
C LYS A 27 -9.90 -3.62 -15.80
N TRP A 28 -8.90 -3.30 -16.62
CA TRP A 28 -7.73 -2.52 -16.18
C TRP A 28 -8.06 -1.03 -15.98
N LYS A 29 -9.02 -0.47 -16.71
CA LYS A 29 -9.56 0.87 -16.44
C LYS A 29 -10.58 0.90 -15.30
N GLN A 30 -11.26 -0.22 -15.04
CA GLN A 30 -12.17 -0.38 -13.90
C GLN A 30 -11.48 -0.81 -12.62
N ALA A 31 -10.24 -1.34 -12.68
CA ALA A 31 -9.35 -1.38 -11.53
C ALA A 31 -9.09 0.09 -11.20
N PRO A 32 -9.72 0.62 -10.15
CA PRO A 32 -9.75 2.04 -9.94
C PRO A 32 -8.31 2.53 -9.77
N SER A 33 -8.13 3.79 -10.13
CA SER A 33 -7.05 4.69 -9.77
C SER A 33 -6.83 4.74 -8.25
N LEU A 34 -6.52 3.60 -7.64
CA LEU A 34 -6.33 3.43 -6.21
C LEU A 34 -5.11 4.22 -5.73
N THR A 35 -4.26 4.73 -6.62
CA THR A 35 -3.15 5.64 -6.24
C THR A 35 -3.61 6.80 -5.35
N GLY A 36 -4.75 7.46 -5.64
CA GLY A 36 -5.22 8.57 -4.81
C GLY A 36 -5.92 8.15 -3.50
N GLU A 37 -6.57 6.99 -3.49
CA GLU A 37 -7.20 6.43 -2.29
C GLU A 37 -6.16 5.79 -1.37
N ASP A 38 -5.17 5.13 -1.95
CA ASP A 38 -4.01 4.55 -1.27
C ASP A 38 -3.12 5.63 -0.66
N GLU A 39 -2.85 6.73 -1.37
CA GLU A 39 -2.13 7.89 -0.81
C GLU A 39 -2.86 8.45 0.42
N LYS A 40 -4.19 8.56 0.34
CA LYS A 40 -5.03 9.01 1.46
C LYS A 40 -5.04 8.01 2.62
N LEU A 41 -5.08 6.72 2.32
CA LEU A 41 -5.02 5.66 3.33
C LEU A 41 -3.65 5.65 4.03
N LEU A 42 -2.57 5.80 3.27
CA LEU A 42 -1.21 5.93 3.79
C LEU A 42 -1.07 7.15 4.70
N ASP A 43 -1.62 8.30 4.31
CA ASP A 43 -1.62 9.52 5.13
C ASP A 43 -2.39 9.34 6.44
N ASP A 44 -3.57 8.70 6.40
CA ASP A 44 -4.37 8.42 7.60
C ASP A 44 -3.70 7.41 8.54
N LEU A 45 -3.07 6.38 7.98
CA LEU A 45 -2.27 5.42 8.75
C LEU A 45 -1.05 6.10 9.39
N HIS A 46 -0.38 6.98 8.65
CA HIS A 46 0.77 7.71 9.15
C HIS A 46 0.37 8.67 10.29
N TYR A 47 -0.73 9.40 10.12
CA TYR A 47 -1.30 10.24 11.16
C TYR A 47 -1.68 9.45 12.41
N THR A 48 -2.29 8.28 12.23
CA THR A 48 -2.68 7.40 13.33
C THR A 48 -1.46 6.83 14.07
N ALA A 49 -0.43 6.40 13.33
CA ALA A 49 0.83 5.94 13.90
C ALA A 49 1.48 7.01 14.77
N ARG A 50 1.55 8.26 14.29
CA ARG A 50 2.15 9.36 15.05
C ARG A 50 1.43 9.65 16.36
N ARG A 51 0.10 9.58 16.33
CA ARG A 51 -0.71 9.75 17.55
C ARG A 51 -0.53 8.61 18.56
N LEU A 52 -0.27 7.39 18.08
CA LEU A 52 0.03 6.25 18.95
C LEU A 52 1.39 6.42 19.62
N GLU A 53 2.40 6.91 18.90
CA GLU A 53 3.72 7.26 19.43
C GLU A 53 3.62 8.32 20.55
N ASP A 54 2.87 9.40 20.33
CA ASP A 54 2.68 10.46 21.34
C ASP A 54 2.07 9.92 22.65
N ARG A 55 1.16 8.94 22.54
CA ARG A 55 0.54 8.29 23.70
C ARG A 55 1.49 7.29 24.36
N LEU A 56 2.29 6.59 23.56
CA LEU A 56 3.33 5.69 24.04
C LEU A 56 4.31 6.42 24.95
N ALA A 57 4.72 7.64 24.62
CA ALA A 57 5.58 8.45 25.49
C ALA A 57 4.97 8.70 26.89
N THR A 58 3.65 8.85 26.96
CA THR A 58 2.94 8.98 28.25
C THR A 58 2.92 7.65 29.00
N ILE A 59 2.69 6.53 28.29
CA ILE A 59 2.72 5.19 28.86
C ILE A 59 4.12 4.85 29.38
N GLU A 60 5.18 5.16 28.62
CA GLU A 60 6.57 4.98 29.05
C GLU A 60 6.87 5.76 30.32
N ARG A 61 6.36 6.99 30.44
CA ARG A 61 6.51 7.79 31.66
C ARG A 61 5.80 7.15 32.87
N ILE A 62 4.63 6.58 32.67
CA ILE A 62 3.87 5.89 33.73
C ILE A 62 4.61 4.61 34.12
N ILE A 63 5.04 3.80 33.16
CA ILE A 63 5.76 2.55 33.41
C ILE A 63 7.11 2.81 34.08
N ALA A 64 7.85 3.84 33.68
CA ALA A 64 9.11 4.21 34.33
C ALA A 64 8.91 4.69 35.78
N ALA A 65 7.74 5.26 36.09
CA ALA A 65 7.39 5.64 37.47
C ALA A 65 6.96 4.42 38.32
N ASP A 66 6.33 3.41 37.71
CA ASP A 66 5.82 2.22 38.40
C ASP A 66 6.89 1.09 38.52
N HIS A 67 7.83 1.04 37.57
CA HIS A 67 8.91 0.05 37.50
C HIS A 67 10.26 0.71 37.14
N PRO A 68 11.14 1.00 38.13
CA PRO A 68 12.42 1.69 37.89
C PRO A 68 13.44 0.88 37.07
N ASP A 69 13.23 -0.42 36.89
CA ASP A 69 14.08 -1.30 36.07
C ASP A 69 13.65 -1.34 34.58
N TRP A 70 12.60 -0.61 34.20
CA TRP A 70 12.13 -0.58 32.81
C TRP A 70 13.10 0.19 31.91
N LYS A 71 13.67 -0.50 30.92
CA LYS A 71 14.42 0.12 29.82
C LYS A 71 13.46 0.52 28.70
N PRO A 72 13.43 1.79 28.27
CA PRO A 72 12.71 2.19 27.05
C PRO A 72 13.15 1.33 25.87
N LEU A 73 12.21 1.04 24.97
CA LEU A 73 12.52 0.30 23.75
C LEU A 73 13.38 1.22 22.88
N ASP A 74 14.69 0.94 22.81
CA ASP A 74 15.56 1.64 21.86
C ASP A 74 14.99 1.44 20.45
N PRO A 75 14.74 2.52 19.68
CA PRO A 75 14.27 2.36 18.30
C PRO A 75 15.25 1.46 17.54
N PRO A 76 14.74 0.56 16.68
CA PRO A 76 15.58 -0.37 15.94
C PRO A 76 16.71 0.41 15.27
N ALA A 77 17.93 -0.15 15.29
CA ALA A 77 19.15 0.53 14.82
C ALA A 77 19.07 1.10 13.39
N GLN A 78 18.06 0.68 12.63
CA GLN A 78 17.72 1.16 11.30
C GLN A 78 17.12 2.57 11.32
N GLU A 79 16.22 2.90 12.27
CA GLU A 79 15.60 4.24 12.38
C GLU A 79 16.62 5.30 12.81
N ARG A 80 17.49 4.97 13.78
CA ARG A 80 18.59 5.87 14.20
C ARG A 80 19.50 6.28 13.03
N ARG A 81 19.74 5.37 12.09
CA ARG A 81 20.55 5.64 10.88
C ARG A 81 19.81 6.54 9.89
N LEU A 82 18.48 6.42 9.80
CA LEU A 82 17.66 7.26 8.92
C LEU A 82 17.58 8.70 9.47
N GLU A 83 17.40 8.87 10.78
CA GLU A 83 17.45 10.19 11.42
C GLU A 83 18.80 10.88 11.20
N ASP A 84 19.92 10.16 11.37
CA ASP A 84 21.26 10.69 11.07
C ASP A 84 21.42 11.10 9.60
N TYR A 85 20.83 10.34 8.66
CA TYR A 85 20.89 10.65 7.23
C TYR A 85 20.13 11.94 6.90
N ASP A 86 18.95 12.13 7.50
CA ASP A 86 18.13 13.33 7.30
C ASP A 86 18.76 14.58 7.94
N VAL A 87 19.41 14.43 9.10
CA VAL A 87 20.16 15.52 9.76
C VAL A 87 21.35 15.95 8.91
N MET A 88 22.10 15.01 8.32
CA MET A 88 23.25 15.31 7.46
C MET A 88 22.87 15.93 6.12
N ARG A 89 21.67 15.64 5.61
CA ARG A 89 21.15 16.22 4.36
C ARG A 89 20.63 17.66 4.53
N ARG A 90 20.27 18.05 5.75
CA ARG A 90 19.70 19.38 6.08
C ARG A 90 20.78 20.45 6.31
N ASN A 91 22.03 20.06 6.56
CA ASN A 91 23.19 20.95 6.72
C ASN A 91 24.01 21.03 5.42
#